data_AF-A0A8T8WUD6-F1
#
_entry.id   AF-A0A8T8WUD6-F1
#
_cell.length_a   1.000
_cell.length_b   1.000
_cell.length_c   1.000
_cell.angle_alpha   90.00
_cell.angle_beta   90.00
_cell.angle_gamma   90.00
#
_symmetry.space_group_name_H-M   'P 1'
#
loop_
_entity.id
_entity.type
_entity.pdbx_description
1 polymer ?
#
loop_
_entity_poly.entity_id
_entity_poly.type
_entity_poly.pdbx_seq_one_letter_code
_entity_poly.pdbx_strand_id
1 'polypeptide(L)'
;LDPEVDMFGELREHLAHMKQQRLSEWEKKEKSRAFVAFRHVANYVVSRSKILVSTNNNMASSFCAQNFGQEAKAIILIRDEDPKELEVNGIIPLTKCGFSDKIKGIVLAGDIAQLKPTVI
;
A
#
# COMPACT_ATOMS: atom_id res chain seq x y z
N LEU A 1 -30.55 -10.42 8.98
CA LEU A 1 -29.53 -9.57 8.35
C LEU A 1 -28.65 -9.09 9.48
N ASP A 2 -27.47 -9.67 9.63
CA ASP A 2 -26.51 -9.14 10.61
C ASP A 2 -26.21 -7.69 10.26
N PRO A 3 -26.18 -6.77 11.23
CA PRO A 3 -25.82 -5.39 10.97
C PRO A 3 -24.41 -5.35 10.36
N GLU A 4 -24.27 -4.58 9.28
CA GLU A 4 -22.99 -4.32 8.64
C GLU A 4 -22.04 -3.74 9.70
N VAL A 5 -20.96 -4.46 10.01
CA VAL A 5 -20.03 -4.10 11.09
C VAL A 5 -19.22 -2.88 10.64
N ASP A 6 -19.25 -1.79 11.42
CA ASP A 6 -18.45 -0.59 11.18
C ASP A 6 -16.95 -0.86 11.44
N MET A 7 -16.24 -1.27 10.39
CA MET A 7 -14.80 -1.56 10.47
C MET A 7 -13.94 -0.33 10.80
N PHE A 8 -14.42 0.89 10.51
CA PHE A 8 -13.73 2.10 10.94
C PHE A 8 -13.87 2.30 12.45
N GLY A 9 -15.07 2.05 12.99
CA GLY A 9 -15.33 2.00 14.43
C GLY A 9 -14.42 1.00 15.14
N GLU A 10 -14.45 -0.26 14.71
CA GLU A 10 -13.61 -1.34 15.24
C GLU A 10 -12.12 -1.00 15.23
N LEU A 11 -11.62 -0.43 14.12
CA LEU A 11 -10.21 -0.03 14.03
C LEU A 11 -9.88 1.09 15.03
N ARG A 12 -10.76 2.07 15.23
CA ARG A 12 -10.54 3.16 16.21
C ARG A 12 -10.50 2.62 17.64
N GLU A 13 -11.39 1.68 17.97
CA GLU A 13 -11.41 1.04 19.30
C GLU A 13 -10.10 0.28 19.56
N HIS A 14 -9.64 -0.53 18.60
CA HIS A 14 -8.36 -1.22 18.72
C HIS A 14 -7.17 -0.26 18.80
N LEU A 15 -7.15 0.83 18.04
CA LEU A 15 -6.11 1.86 18.14
C LEU A 15 -6.11 2.54 19.53
N ALA A 16 -7.27 2.72 20.15
CA ALA A 16 -7.36 3.22 21.52
C ALA A 16 -6.82 2.19 22.52
N HIS A 17 -7.13 0.90 22.34
CA HIS A 17 -6.62 -0.17 23.19
C HIS A 17 -5.08 -0.30 23.09
N MET A 18 -4.49 -0.07 21.90
CA MET A 18 -3.03 -0.10 21.72
C MET A 18 -2.29 0.97 22.54
N LYS A 19 -2.97 2.03 22.97
CA LYS A 19 -2.39 3.05 23.86
C LYS A 19 -2.26 2.57 25.30
N GLN A 20 -3.03 1.55 25.68
CA GLN A 20 -3.09 1.04 27.05
C GLN A 20 -2.29 -0.25 27.21
N GLN A 21 -2.28 -1.10 26.17
CA GLN A 21 -1.67 -2.42 26.21
C GLN A 21 -0.89 -2.71 24.94
N ARG A 22 0.28 -3.33 25.06
CA ARG A 22 1.11 -3.68 23.89
C ARG A 22 0.43 -4.78 23.08
N LEU A 23 0.51 -4.67 21.76
CA LEU A 23 -0.07 -5.68 20.86
C LEU A 23 0.42 -7.11 21.19
N SER A 24 1.66 -7.30 21.64
CA SER A 24 2.17 -8.62 22.04
C SER A 24 1.33 -9.29 23.13
N GLU A 25 0.73 -8.51 24.02
CA GLU A 25 -0.01 -8.96 25.21
C GLU A 25 -1.49 -9.25 24.91
N TRP A 26 -1.98 -8.90 23.73
CA TRP A 26 -3.39 -9.08 23.37
C TRP A 26 -3.74 -10.54 23.13
N GLU A 27 -5.01 -10.87 23.37
CA GLU A 27 -5.55 -12.18 23.03
C GLU A 27 -5.55 -12.41 21.51
N LYS A 28 -5.38 -13.67 21.10
CA LYS A 28 -5.33 -14.05 19.68
C LYS A 28 -6.59 -13.62 18.91
N LYS A 29 -7.77 -13.73 19.53
CA LYS A 29 -9.05 -13.36 18.91
C LYS A 29 -9.14 -11.85 18.67
N GLU A 30 -8.62 -11.06 19.59
CA GLU A 30 -8.60 -9.61 19.49
C GLU A 30 -7.61 -9.13 18.42
N LYS A 31 -6.39 -9.68 18.42
CA LYS A 31 -5.40 -9.47 17.34
C LYS A 31 -6.01 -9.76 15.97
N SER A 32 -6.73 -10.88 15.84
CA SER A 32 -7.37 -11.27 14.59
C SER A 32 -8.44 -10.27 14.15
N ARG A 33 -9.28 -9.77 15.08
CA ARG A 33 -10.30 -8.77 14.78
C ARG A 33 -9.69 -7.44 14.36
N ALA A 34 -8.69 -6.97 15.10
CA ALA A 34 -7.95 -5.76 14.76
C ALA A 34 -7.28 -5.84 13.39
N PHE A 35 -6.70 -7.00 13.05
CA PHE A 35 -6.11 -7.22 11.73
C PHE A 35 -7.14 -7.21 10.61
N VAL A 36 -8.32 -7.79 10.82
CA VAL A 36 -9.43 -7.76 9.85
C VAL A 36 -9.94 -6.33 9.65
N ALA A 37 -10.19 -5.60 10.73
CA ALA A 37 -10.62 -4.20 10.67
C ALA A 37 -9.58 -3.33 9.94
N PHE A 38 -8.30 -3.45 10.31
CA PHE A 38 -7.19 -2.77 9.64
C PHE A 38 -7.16 -3.08 8.14
N ARG A 39 -7.21 -4.36 7.76
CA ARG A 39 -7.15 -4.76 6.35
C ARG A 39 -8.32 -4.19 5.57
N HIS A 40 -9.52 -4.21 6.14
CA HIS A 40 -10.71 -3.71 5.46
C HIS A 40 -10.63 -2.18 5.25
N VAL A 41 -10.26 -1.44 6.29
CA VAL A 41 -10.11 0.02 6.24
C VAL A 41 -8.95 0.41 5.30
N ALA A 42 -7.80 -0.25 5.40
CA ALA A 42 -6.64 0.03 4.55
C ALA A 42 -6.97 -0.18 3.06
N ASN A 43 -7.63 -1.30 2.71
CA ASN A 43 -8.08 -1.56 1.35
C ASN A 43 -9.03 -0.47 0.84
N TYR A 44 -9.98 -0.06 1.67
CA TYR A 44 -10.91 1.02 1.32
C TYR A 44 -10.19 2.36 1.10
N VAL A 45 -9.26 2.74 1.98
CA VAL A 45 -8.48 3.98 1.83
C VAL A 45 -7.65 3.95 0.55
N VAL A 46 -6.99 2.83 0.25
CA VAL A 46 -6.19 2.68 -0.97
C VAL A 46 -7.08 2.75 -2.23
N SER A 47 -8.26 2.13 -2.22
CA SER A 47 -9.15 2.16 -3.39
C SER A 47 -9.77 3.53 -3.67
N ARG A 48 -9.94 4.35 -2.64
CA ARG A 48 -10.43 5.73 -2.76
C ARG A 48 -9.32 6.77 -2.98
N SER A 49 -8.06 6.37 -2.84
CA SER A 49 -6.91 7.27 -3.03
C SER A 49 -6.75 7.68 -4.49
N LYS A 50 -6.49 8.97 -4.71
CA LYS A 50 -6.10 9.51 -6.04
C LYS A 50 -4.59 9.47 -6.28
N ILE A 51 -3.82 9.49 -5.19
CA ILE A 51 -2.37 9.45 -5.17
C ILE A 51 -1.97 8.38 -4.18
N LEU A 52 -1.07 7.49 -4.59
CA LEU A 52 -0.46 6.48 -3.73
C LEU A 52 1.05 6.67 -3.79
N VAL A 53 1.68 6.87 -2.63
CA VAL A 53 3.13 7.00 -2.49
C VAL A 53 3.64 5.76 -1.76
N SER A 54 4.59 5.06 -2.36
CA SER A 54 5.13 3.81 -1.83
C SER A 54 6.51 3.54 -2.41
N THR A 55 7.31 2.73 -1.71
CA THR A 55 8.52 2.15 -2.30
C THR A 55 8.14 1.09 -3.34
N ASN A 56 9.03 0.81 -4.29
CA ASN A 56 8.75 -0.17 -5.36
C ASN A 56 8.36 -1.55 -4.79
N ASN A 57 9.06 -2.01 -3.76
CA ASN A 57 8.77 -3.29 -3.12
C ASN A 57 7.41 -3.31 -2.42
N ASN A 58 7.03 -2.22 -1.74
CA ASN A 58 5.73 -2.13 -1.09
C ASN A 58 4.58 -2.00 -2.10
N MET A 59 4.84 -1.51 -3.31
CA MET A 59 3.84 -1.47 -4.39
C MET A 59 3.39 -2.89 -4.79
N ALA A 60 4.24 -3.91 -4.63
CA ALA A 60 3.88 -5.31 -4.85
C ALA A 60 2.96 -5.89 -3.77
N SER A 61 2.74 -5.18 -2.66
CA SER A 61 1.82 -5.65 -1.61
C SER A 61 0.40 -5.78 -2.15
N SER A 62 -0.35 -6.78 -1.69
CA SER A 62 -1.74 -6.99 -2.10
C SER A 62 -2.62 -5.76 -1.83
N PHE A 63 -2.32 -5.00 -0.76
CA PHE A 63 -2.97 -3.73 -0.46
C PHE A 63 -2.89 -2.75 -1.62
N CYS A 64 -1.69 -2.49 -2.14
CA CYS A 64 -1.47 -1.52 -3.22
C CYS A 64 -1.87 -2.10 -4.57
N ALA A 65 -1.33 -3.28 -4.89
CA ALA A 65 -1.44 -3.90 -6.20
C ALA A 65 -2.89 -4.21 -6.59
N GLN A 66 -3.75 -4.60 -5.65
CA GLN A 66 -5.12 -5.00 -5.97
C GLN A 66 -6.13 -3.86 -5.81
N ASN A 67 -5.90 -2.88 -4.92
CA ASN A 67 -6.93 -1.91 -4.55
C ASN A 67 -6.75 -0.55 -5.21
N PHE A 68 -5.52 -0.11 -5.52
CA PHE A 68 -5.31 1.23 -6.08
C PHE A 68 -5.74 1.30 -7.56
N GLY A 69 -6.30 2.43 -7.97
CA GLY A 69 -6.56 2.71 -9.39
C GLY A 69 -7.62 1.80 -10.05
N GLN A 70 -8.42 1.06 -9.28
CA GLN A 70 -9.47 0.20 -9.81
C GLN A 70 -10.46 0.96 -10.69
N GLU A 71 -10.86 2.17 -10.27
CA GLU A 71 -11.77 3.05 -11.02
C GLU A 71 -11.04 4.10 -11.87
N ALA A 72 -9.70 4.11 -11.89
CA ALA A 72 -8.93 5.10 -12.62
C ALA A 72 -9.02 4.84 -14.13
N LYS A 73 -9.21 5.92 -14.92
CA LYS A 73 -9.16 5.88 -16.39
C LYS A 73 -7.73 5.92 -16.93
N ALA A 74 -6.83 6.58 -16.21
CA ALA A 74 -5.44 6.73 -16.55
C ALA A 74 -4.62 6.89 -15.26
N ILE A 75 -3.40 6.38 -15.28
CA ILE A 75 -2.42 6.51 -14.20
C ILE A 75 -1.13 7.07 -14.78
N ILE A 76 -0.54 8.01 -14.05
CA ILE A 76 0.82 8.49 -14.28
C ILE A 76 1.67 7.91 -13.17
N LEU A 77 2.69 7.13 -13.53
CA LEU A 77 3.65 6.58 -12.60
C LEU A 77 4.83 7.55 -12.48
N ILE A 78 5.11 8.03 -11.27
CA ILE A 78 6.29 8.85 -10.99
C ILE A 78 7.22 8.02 -10.11
N ARG A 79 8.44 7.79 -10.58
CA ARG A 79 9.50 7.10 -9.83
C ARG A 79 10.57 8.12 -9.50
N ASP A 80 10.73 8.38 -8.21
CA ASP A 80 11.80 9.21 -7.67
C ASP A 80 12.98 8.33 -7.26
N GLU A 81 14.18 8.92 -7.20
CA GLU A 81 15.44 8.24 -6.90
C GLU A 81 15.72 7.03 -7.83
N ASP A 82 15.30 7.12 -9.08
CA ASP A 82 15.32 6.01 -10.04
C ASP A 82 16.71 5.39 -10.27
N PRO A 83 17.80 6.18 -10.38
CA PRO A 83 19.15 5.65 -10.54
C PRO A 83 19.64 4.83 -9.34
N LYS A 84 19.00 4.93 -8.17
CA LYS A 84 19.32 4.14 -6.96
C LYS A 84 18.57 2.80 -6.92
N GLU A 85 17.74 2.50 -7.90
CA GLU A 85 16.91 1.30 -7.91
C GLU A 85 17.42 0.23 -8.89
N LEU A 86 17.21 -1.04 -8.54
CA LEU A 86 17.44 -2.14 -9.46
C LEU A 86 16.32 -2.19 -10.51
N GLU A 87 16.67 -2.41 -11.77
CA GLU A 87 15.72 -2.49 -12.87
C GLU A 87 14.55 -3.45 -12.58
N VAL A 88 14.84 -4.60 -11.97
CA VAL A 88 13.84 -5.61 -11.56
C VAL A 88 12.81 -5.10 -10.55
N ASN A 89 13.20 -4.17 -9.68
CA ASN A 89 12.28 -3.53 -8.74
C ASN A 89 11.48 -2.44 -9.45
N GLY A 90 12.12 -1.72 -10.37
CA GLY A 90 11.50 -0.68 -11.18
C GLY A 90 10.32 -1.15 -12.04
N ILE A 91 10.31 -2.42 -12.45
CA ILE A 91 9.22 -3.01 -13.25
C ILE A 91 8.03 -3.51 -12.41
N ILE A 92 8.11 -3.49 -11.08
CA ILE A 92 7.04 -3.98 -10.19
C ILE A 92 5.69 -3.30 -10.48
N PRO A 93 5.59 -1.95 -10.55
CA PRO A 93 4.31 -1.29 -10.83
C PRO A 93 3.75 -1.60 -12.22
N LEU A 94 4.61 -2.06 -13.14
CA LEU A 94 4.24 -2.37 -14.53
C LEU A 94 3.76 -3.81 -14.71
N THR A 95 4.14 -4.72 -13.81
CA THR A 95 3.94 -6.17 -13.99
C THR A 95 3.07 -6.81 -12.92
N LYS A 96 3.02 -6.24 -11.71
CA LYS A 96 2.34 -6.87 -10.55
C LYS A 96 1.07 -6.15 -10.11
N CYS A 97 0.78 -4.96 -10.64
CA CYS A 97 -0.34 -4.15 -10.19
C CYS A 97 -1.56 -4.36 -11.07
N GLY A 98 -2.75 -4.48 -10.47
CA GLY A 98 -4.02 -4.60 -11.21
C GLY A 98 -4.40 -3.35 -12.01
N PHE A 99 -3.62 -2.26 -11.87
CA PHE A 99 -3.78 -1.02 -12.61
C PHE A 99 -2.74 -0.82 -13.71
N SER A 100 -1.84 -1.79 -13.93
CA SER A 100 -0.70 -1.62 -14.85
C SER A 100 -1.12 -1.28 -16.29
N ASP A 101 -2.25 -1.80 -16.77
CA ASP A 101 -2.85 -1.53 -18.08
C ASP A 101 -3.37 -0.08 -18.24
N LYS A 102 -3.62 0.60 -17.11
CA LYS A 102 -4.08 1.99 -17.07
C LYS A 102 -2.94 3.00 -17.04
N ILE A 103 -1.69 2.56 -16.91
CA ILE A 103 -0.53 3.45 -16.94
C ILE A 103 -0.41 4.09 -18.33
N LYS A 104 -0.47 5.42 -18.41
CA LYS A 104 -0.39 6.19 -19.66
C LYS A 104 0.91 6.98 -19.80
N GLY A 105 1.69 7.08 -18.74
CA GLY A 105 2.97 7.75 -18.75
C GLY A 105 3.80 7.38 -17.52
N ILE A 106 5.11 7.40 -17.69
CA ILE A 106 6.08 7.16 -16.64
C ILE A 106 7.03 8.35 -16.60
N VAL A 107 7.23 8.92 -15.42
CA VAL A 107 8.23 9.95 -15.14
C VAL A 107 9.29 9.30 -14.26
N LEU A 108 10.53 9.28 -14.74
CA LEU A 108 11.69 8.79 -13.99
C LEU A 108 12.49 10.02 -13.55
N ALA A 109 12.66 10.16 -12.24
CA ALA A 109 13.39 11.25 -11.61
C ALA A 109 14.54 10.69 -10.77
N GLY A 110 15.66 11.41 -10.76
CA GLY A 110 16.83 11.08 -9.96
C GLY A 110 18.11 11.61 -10.57
N ASP A 111 19.21 11.42 -9.86
CA ASP A 111 20.52 11.93 -10.24
C ASP A 111 21.53 10.79 -10.37
N ILE A 112 22.04 10.60 -11.59
CA ILE A 112 23.03 9.55 -11.91
C ILE A 112 24.40 9.79 -11.27
N ALA A 113 24.68 11.00 -10.78
CA ALA A 113 25.90 11.34 -10.08
C ALA A 113 25.84 11.04 -8.58
N GLN A 114 24.66 10.70 -8.05
CA GLN A 114 24.47 10.30 -6.65
C GLN A 114 24.73 8.80 -6.43
N LEU A 115 24.29 8.27 -5.27
CA LEU A 115 24.42 6.87 -4.92
C LEU A 115 23.83 5.96 -6.01
N LYS A 116 24.42 4.78 -6.16
CA LYS A 116 23.99 3.73 -7.08
C LYS A 116 23.17 2.68 -6.34
N PRO A 117 22.48 1.76 -7.05
CA PRO A 117 21.74 0.69 -6.40
C PRO A 117 22.66 -0.17 -5.54
N THR A 118 22.25 -0.41 -4.30
CA THR A 118 22.98 -1.29 -3.39
C THR A 118 22.64 -2.74 -3.73
N VAL A 119 23.59 -3.46 -4.32
CA VAL A 119 23.53 -4.92 -4.48
C VAL A 119 24.37 -5.53 -3.35
N ILE A 120 23.73 -6.24 -2.43
CA ILE A 120 24.41 -7.04 -1.39
C ILE A 120 24.48 -8.48 -1.87
#